data_AF-A0A6N7XXA8-F1
#
_entry.id   AF-A0A6N7XXA8-F1
#
_cell.length_a   1.000
_cell.length_b   1.000
_cell.length_c   1.000
_cell.angle_alpha   90.00
_cell.angle_beta   90.00
_cell.angle_gamma   90.00
#
_symmetry.space_group_name_H-M   'P 1'
#
loop_
_entity.id
_entity.type
_entity.pdbx_description
1 polymer ?
#
loop_
_entity_poly.entity_id
_entity_poly.type
_entity_poly.pdbx_seq_one_letter_code
_entity_poly.pdbx_strand_id
1 'polypeptide(L)'
;MAELIITVIITLPLLIILIYGIIHPEELASWGYKWRYKGEPEPTEEYIKYTRASSVIGLLLIISIIIFYFSTLYGLIFFILSISLSLYYFLTR
;
A
#
# COMPACT_ATOMS: atom_id res chain seq x y z
N MET A 1 22.58 10.32 6.74
CA MET A 1 21.79 10.44 7.99
C MET A 1 20.52 11.27 7.80
N ALA A 2 20.61 12.52 7.32
CA ALA A 2 19.41 13.35 7.06
C ALA A 2 18.44 12.69 6.05
N GLU A 3 18.95 12.10 4.98
CA GLU A 3 18.15 11.37 3.97
C GLU A 3 17.32 10.24 4.57
N LEU A 4 17.90 9.46 5.50
CA LEU A 4 17.19 8.37 6.17
C LEU A 4 16.05 8.92 7.07
N ILE A 5 16.30 10.00 7.80
CA ILE A 5 15.30 10.64 8.66
C ILE A 5 14.13 11.16 7.82
N ILE A 6 14.41 11.86 6.72
CA ILE A 6 13.39 12.37 5.80
C ILE A 6 12.57 11.23 5.22
N THR A 7 13.23 10.16 4.76
CA THR A 7 12.55 8.97 4.24
C THR A 7 11.63 8.34 5.27
N VAL A 8 12.07 8.18 6.52
CA VAL A 8 11.22 7.64 7.60
C VAL A 8 10.01 8.53 7.85
N ILE A 9 10.19 9.84 7.95
CA ILE A 9 9.08 10.79 8.19
C ILE A 9 8.03 10.72 7.07
N ILE A 10 8.45 10.59 5.81
CA ILE A 10 7.54 10.51 4.66
C ILE A 10 6.87 9.14 4.57
N THR A 11 7.61 8.07 4.85
CA THR A 11 7.10 6.70 4.70
C THR A 11 6.20 6.26 5.84
N LEU A 12 6.36 6.81 7.05
CA LEU A 12 5.62 6.37 8.23
C LEU A 12 4.10 6.63 8.12
N PRO A 13 3.62 7.81 7.67
CA PRO A 13 2.19 8.02 7.37
C PRO A 13 1.66 7.07 6.29
N LEU A 14 2.46 6.80 5.25
CA LEU A 14 2.08 5.87 4.19
C LEU A 14 1.92 4.45 4.73
N LEU A 15 2.84 3.99 5.59
CA LEU A 15 2.74 2.68 6.25
C LEU A 15 1.48 2.59 7.12
N ILE A 16 1.15 3.65 7.87
CA ILE A 16 -0.08 3.69 8.69
C ILE A 16 -1.31 3.55 7.79
N ILE A 17 -1.38 4.30 6.69
CA ILE A 17 -2.53 4.25 5.76
C ILE A 17 -2.65 2.87 5.12
N LEU A 18 -1.54 2.25 4.70
CA LEU A 18 -1.55 0.93 4.09
C LEU A 18 -1.96 -0.17 5.09
N ILE A 19 -1.42 -0.14 6.31
CA ILE A 19 -1.81 -1.07 7.36
C ILE A 19 -3.29 -0.91 7.70
N TYR A 20 -3.76 0.33 7.84
CA TYR A 20 -5.17 0.63 8.05
C TYR A 20 -6.04 0.13 6.90
N GLY A 21 -5.61 0.27 5.64
CA GLY A 21 -6.31 -0.27 4.47
C GLY A 21 -6.40 -1.80 4.42
N ILE A 22 -5.48 -2.50 5.06
CA ILE A 22 -5.54 -3.97 5.20
C ILE A 22 -6.60 -4.37 6.22
N ILE A 23 -6.61 -3.68 7.37
CA ILE A 23 -7.49 -3.98 8.52
C ILE A 23 -8.92 -3.49 8.27
N HIS A 24 -9.07 -2.24 7.80
CA HIS A 24 -10.33 -1.53 7.58
C HIS A 24 -10.48 -1.07 6.10
N PRO A 25 -10.51 -2.01 5.13
CA PRO A 25 -10.56 -1.66 3.70
C PRO A 25 -11.82 -0.90 3.30
N GLU A 26 -12.96 -1.13 3.95
CA GLU A 26 -14.25 -0.47 3.65
C GLU A 26 -14.21 1.02 4.00
N GLU A 27 -13.68 1.34 5.19
CA GLU A 27 -13.51 2.71 5.65
C GLU A 27 -12.49 3.45 4.77
N LEU A 28 -11.38 2.81 4.42
CA LEU A 28 -10.38 3.41 3.53
C LEU A 28 -10.93 3.61 2.11
N ALA A 29 -11.67 2.63 1.57
CA ALA A 29 -12.29 2.69 0.25
C ALA A 29 -13.29 3.86 0.14
N SER A 30 -14.03 4.17 1.21
CA SER A 30 -14.99 5.26 1.25
C SER A 30 -14.34 6.62 1.59
N TRP A 31 -13.19 6.63 2.27
CA TRP A 31 -12.56 7.84 2.83
C TRP A 31 -12.38 8.97 1.82
N GLY A 32 -11.89 8.66 0.62
CA GLY A 32 -11.67 9.64 -0.45
C GLY A 32 -12.94 10.18 -1.11
N TYR A 33 -14.11 9.59 -0.81
CA TYR A 33 -15.39 9.95 -1.42
C TYR A 33 -16.37 10.59 -0.44
N LYS A 34 -16.15 10.47 0.88
CA LYS A 34 -17.04 11.01 1.94
C LYS A 34 -17.29 12.51 1.81
N TRP A 35 -16.33 13.28 1.31
CA TRP A 35 -16.48 14.73 1.10
C TRP A 35 -17.23 15.10 -0.19
N ARG A 36 -17.36 14.16 -1.14
CA ARG A 36 -17.94 14.40 -2.47
C ARG A 36 -19.45 14.20 -2.50
N TYR A 37 -19.98 13.31 -1.67
CA TYR A 37 -21.38 12.90 -1.68
C TYR A 37 -22.09 13.33 -0.39
N LYS A 38 -23.40 13.60 -0.48
CA LYS A 38 -24.22 14.03 0.66
C LYS A 38 -24.55 12.91 1.66
N GLY A 39 -24.44 11.64 1.24
CA GLY A 39 -24.65 10.46 2.08
C GLY A 39 -23.37 9.64 2.25
N GLU A 40 -23.43 8.59 3.07
CA GLU A 40 -22.28 7.69 3.24
C GLU A 40 -22.04 6.88 1.96
N PRO A 41 -20.88 7.01 1.31
CA PRO A 41 -20.58 6.24 0.12
C PRO A 41 -20.29 4.80 0.51
N GLU A 42 -21.11 3.87 0.01
CA GLU A 42 -20.95 2.44 0.20
C GLU A 42 -20.11 1.85 -0.94
N PRO A 43 -18.86 1.41 -0.69
CA PRO A 43 -18.03 0.78 -1.70
C PRO A 43 -18.56 -0.61 -2.05
N THR A 44 -18.42 -1.02 -3.32
CA THR A 44 -18.77 -2.38 -3.73
C THR A 44 -17.83 -3.41 -3.11
N GLU A 45 -18.30 -4.66 -2.91
CA GLU A 45 -17.45 -5.74 -2.39
C GLU A 45 -16.16 -5.93 -3.18
N GLU A 46 -16.23 -5.78 -4.50
CA GLU A 46 -15.08 -5.90 -5.38
C GLU A 46 -14.05 -4.79 -5.14
N TYR A 47 -14.53 -3.56 -4.94
CA TYR A 47 -13.67 -2.42 -4.62
C TYR A 47 -13.06 -2.51 -3.22
N ILE A 48 -13.78 -3.07 -2.24
CA ILE A 48 -13.25 -3.38 -0.91
C ILE A 48 -12.11 -4.40 -1.02
N LYS A 49 -12.32 -5.49 -1.77
CA LYS A 49 -11.29 -6.50 -2.02
C LYS A 49 -10.08 -5.92 -2.76
N TYR A 50 -10.30 -5.05 -3.75
CA TYR A 50 -9.22 -4.32 -4.44
C TYR A 50 -8.45 -3.40 -3.48
N THR A 51 -9.14 -2.68 -2.60
CA THR A 51 -8.53 -1.76 -1.62
C THR A 51 -7.64 -2.52 -0.64
N ARG A 52 -8.10 -3.67 -0.13
CA ARG A 52 -7.26 -4.54 0.71
C ARG A 52 -6.03 -5.04 -0.04
N ALA A 53 -6.21 -5.54 -1.26
CA ALA A 53 -5.11 -6.10 -2.06
C ALA A 53 -4.07 -5.04 -2.46
N SER A 54 -4.52 -3.87 -2.91
CA SER A 54 -3.64 -2.74 -3.22
C SER A 54 -2.89 -2.23 -1.99
N SER A 55 -3.51 -2.27 -0.81
CA SER A 55 -2.84 -1.93 0.46
C SER A 55 -1.73 -2.94 0.82
N VAL A 56 -1.96 -4.25 0.63
CA VAL A 56 -0.91 -5.28 0.81
C VAL A 56 0.22 -5.09 -0.20
N ILE A 57 -0.11 -4.89 -1.47
CA ILE A 57 0.87 -4.67 -2.54
C ILE A 57 1.70 -3.41 -2.26
N GLY A 58 1.05 -2.30 -1.90
CA GLY A 58 1.72 -1.07 -1.54
C GLY A 58 2.67 -1.26 -0.35
N LEU A 59 2.26 -2.03 0.66
CA LEU A 59 3.11 -2.34 1.81
C LEU A 59 4.37 -3.11 1.40
N LEU A 60 4.24 -4.14 0.56
CA LEU A 60 5.39 -4.90 0.04
C LEU A 60 6.36 -4.01 -0.74
N LEU A 61 5.85 -3.12 -1.58
CA LEU A 61 6.67 -2.17 -2.34
C LEU A 61 7.40 -1.18 -1.42
N ILE A 62 6.73 -0.63 -0.39
CA ILE A 62 7.40 0.28 0.57
C ILE A 62 8.47 -0.46 1.37
N ILE A 63 8.21 -1.68 1.83
CA ILE A 63 9.22 -2.51 2.51
C ILE A 63 10.44 -2.73 1.61
N SER A 64 10.22 -2.95 0.31
CA SER A 64 11.32 -3.06 -0.67
C SER A 64 12.19 -1.82 -0.72
N ILE A 65 11.57 -0.63 -0.72
CA ILE A 65 12.28 0.66 -0.71
C ILE A 65 13.08 0.80 0.59
N ILE A 66 12.50 0.44 1.74
CA ILE A 66 13.20 0.49 3.03
C ILE A 66 14.43 -0.42 3.01
N ILE A 67 14.30 -1.66 2.54
CA ILE A 67 15.42 -2.62 2.45
C ILE A 67 16.52 -2.07 1.52
N PHE A 68 16.15 -1.41 0.42
CA PHE A 68 17.11 -0.82 -0.51
C PHE A 68 18.06 0.18 0.14
N TYR A 69 17.59 0.94 1.15
CA TYR A 69 18.43 1.86 1.92
C TYR A 69 19.49 1.16 2.80
N PHE A 70 19.22 -0.09 3.23
CA PHE A 70 20.18 -0.86 4.03
C PHE A 70 21.07 -1.76 3.16
N SER A 71 20.53 -2.31 2.08
CA SER A 71 21.25 -3.12 1.11
C SER A 71 20.60 -3.08 -0.26
N THR A 72 21.31 -2.51 -1.23
CA THR A 72 20.87 -2.36 -2.62
C THR A 72 20.52 -3.71 -3.25
N LEU A 73 21.35 -4.73 -3.07
CA LEU A 73 21.14 -6.05 -3.66
C LEU A 73 19.85 -6.71 -3.15
N TYR A 74 19.69 -6.81 -1.82
CA TYR A 74 18.51 -7.42 -1.22
C TYR A 74 17.25 -6.60 -1.50
N GLY A 75 17.36 -5.27 -1.52
CA GLY A 75 16.26 -4.38 -1.88
C GLY A 75 15.78 -4.61 -3.30
N LEU A 76 16.69 -4.74 -4.27
CA LEU A 76 16.34 -5.05 -5.67
C LEU A 76 15.67 -6.41 -5.81
N ILE A 77 16.22 -7.45 -5.17
CA ILE A 77 15.63 -8.80 -5.21
C ILE A 77 14.21 -8.77 -4.65
N PHE A 78 14.02 -8.17 -3.47
CA PHE A 78 12.71 -8.11 -2.83
C PHE A 78 11.71 -7.24 -3.61
N PHE A 79 12.17 -6.16 -4.24
CA PHE A 79 11.35 -5.32 -5.12
C PHE A 79 10.85 -6.09 -6.35
N ILE A 80 11.73 -6.83 -7.03
CA ILE A 80 11.36 -7.64 -8.20
C ILE A 80 10.37 -8.73 -7.80
N LEU A 81 10.58 -9.38 -6.66
CA LEU A 81 9.65 -10.39 -6.13
C LEU A 81 8.28 -9.76 -5.80
N SER A 82 8.27 -8.59 -5.17
CA SER A 82 7.05 -7.86 -4.83
C SER A 82 6.27 -7.46 -6.09
N ILE A 83 6.94 -6.97 -7.14
CA ILE A 83 6.32 -6.66 -8.44
C ILE A 83 5.77 -7.93 -9.08
N SER A 84 6.56 -9.00 -9.13
CA SER A 84 6.15 -10.27 -9.74
C SER A 84 4.90 -10.83 -9.06
N LEU A 85 4.86 -10.81 -7.73
CA LEU A 85 3.69 -11.24 -6.95
C LEU A 85 2.48 -10.34 -7.22
N SER A 86 2.69 -9.02 -7.29
CA SER A 86 1.62 -8.05 -7.57
C SER A 86 1.02 -8.27 -8.96
N LEU A 87 1.87 -8.47 -9.98
CA LEU A 87 1.45 -8.77 -11.34
C LEU A 87 0.69 -10.09 -11.41
N TYR A 88 1.22 -11.14 -10.78
CA TYR A 88 0.54 -12.43 -10.71
C TYR A 88 -0.85 -12.31 -10.09
N TYR A 89 -0.97 -11.57 -8.99
CA TYR A 89 -2.27 -11.32 -8.35
C TYR A 89 -3.27 -10.65 -9.30
N PHE A 90 -2.83 -9.63 -10.05
CA PHE A 90 -3.69 -8.91 -11.01
C PHE A 90 -4.01 -9.69 -12.28
N LEU A 91 -3.15 -10.62 -12.71
CA LEU A 91 -3.39 -11.44 -13.91
C LEU A 91 -4.32 -12.63 -13.65
N THR A 92 -4.39 -13.09 -12.40
CA THR A 92 -5.14 -14.31 -12.02
C THR A 92 -6.54 -13.99 -11.47
N ARG A 93 -6.81 -12.72 -11.18
CA ARG A 93 -8.08 -12.23 -10.65
C ARG A 93 -8.82 -11.45 -11.71
#